data_AF-A0A8S2DQS3-F1
#
_entry.id   AF-A0A8S2DQS3-F1
#
_cell.length_a   1.000
_cell.length_b   1.000
_cell.length_c   1.000
_cell.angle_alpha   90.00
_cell.angle_beta   90.00
_cell.angle_gamma   90.00
#
_symmetry.space_group_name_H-M   'P 1'
#
loop_
_entity.id
_entity.type
_entity.pdbx_description
1 polymer ?
#
loop_
_entity_poly.entity_id
_entity_poly.type
_entity_poly.pdbx_seq_one_letter_code
_entity_poly.pdbx_strand_id
1 'polypeptide(L)'
;MSISPPPLSPPRCGSDSEDDADGNFSVSSFDIYKDAIDAIRNARLTDQEEINQTLERFKSLTTRTNAWLYLRQYDDLIDLLISYLNNDSTKSKALSIFANIACDQASHMQILDTEVIDIVCRNIINVKEIDITNRCFRLLGNICTIADAAKKMIDADVAFVMGNILRSCENPACLHSTIRCSRKLSQYTFGREKMLDTMCLLSICKQLFAKKIDLRKEAMKEGPIPPKLGQLTGKQEK
;
A
#
# COMPACT_ATOMS: atom_id res chain seq x y z
N MET A 1 1.25 45.42 9.57
CA MET A 1 2.34 44.76 10.31
C MET A 1 2.65 43.46 9.58
N SER A 2 3.81 43.40 8.92
CA SER A 2 4.26 42.25 8.13
C SER A 2 4.86 41.21 9.07
N ILE A 3 4.37 39.97 9.03
CA ILE A 3 4.91 38.86 9.83
C ILE A 3 5.72 38.01 8.87
N SER A 4 7.05 38.00 9.06
CA SER A 4 7.97 37.16 8.30
C SER A 4 7.70 35.68 8.58
N PRO A 5 7.90 34.78 7.59
CA PRO A 5 7.79 33.34 7.83
C PRO A 5 8.95 32.85 8.72
N PRO A 6 8.74 31.77 9.50
CA PRO A 6 9.77 31.20 10.36
C PRO A 6 10.90 30.58 9.51
N PRO A 7 12.15 30.54 10.03
CA PRO A 7 13.29 30.03 9.28
C PRO A 7 13.16 28.52 9.02
N LEU A 8 13.57 28.13 7.81
CA LEU A 8 13.68 26.74 7.38
C LEU A 8 14.70 26.01 8.27
N SER A 9 14.27 24.92 8.91
CA SER A 9 15.17 23.99 9.59
C SER A 9 16.18 23.42 8.57
N PRO A 10 17.48 23.36 8.90
CA PRO A 10 18.47 22.79 7.99
C PRO A 10 18.25 21.27 7.81
N PRO A 11 18.66 20.70 6.66
CA PRO A 11 18.65 19.26 6.46
C PRO A 11 19.66 18.63 7.43
N ARG A 12 19.24 17.64 8.22
CA ARG A 12 20.16 16.77 8.95
C ARG A 12 20.89 15.87 7.95
N CYS A 13 21.93 16.41 7.35
CA CYS A 13 23.03 15.62 6.78
C CYS A 13 24.21 15.84 7.74
N GLY A 14 24.51 14.82 8.53
CA GLY A 14 25.64 14.78 9.44
C GLY A 14 26.29 13.42 9.32
N SER A 15 27.28 13.34 8.42
CA SER A 15 28.42 12.45 8.54
C SER A 15 29.28 12.92 9.71
N ASP A 16 29.73 11.98 10.54
CA ASP A 16 31.10 11.88 11.09
C ASP A 16 31.08 11.13 12.42
N SER A 17 31.60 9.90 12.40
CA SER A 17 32.50 9.39 13.44
C SER A 17 33.21 8.16 12.89
N GLU A 18 34.54 8.29 12.81
CA GLU A 18 35.53 7.28 12.47
C GLU A 18 35.61 6.19 13.55
N ASP A 19 36.22 5.06 13.13
CA ASP A 19 36.76 3.95 13.92
C ASP A 19 35.79 3.04 14.69
N ASP A 20 35.36 1.99 13.98
CA ASP A 20 35.50 0.62 14.50
C ASP A 20 35.75 -0.34 13.32
N ALA A 21 36.98 -0.86 13.26
CA ALA A 21 37.39 -1.90 12.33
C ALA A 21 36.87 -3.25 12.83
N ASP A 22 35.68 -3.62 12.40
CA ASP A 22 35.27 -5.03 12.29
C ASP A 22 34.67 -5.22 10.90
N GLY A 23 35.23 -6.18 10.16
CA GLY A 23 35.00 -6.38 8.72
C GLY A 23 33.53 -6.55 8.35
N ASN A 24 32.85 -5.43 8.10
CA ASN A 24 31.50 -5.39 7.61
C ASN A 24 31.56 -4.87 6.17
N PHE A 25 31.58 -5.80 5.21
CA PHE A 25 31.45 -5.48 3.79
C PHE A 25 30.26 -4.53 3.63
N SER A 26 30.51 -3.29 3.23
CA SER A 26 29.45 -2.32 2.94
C SER A 26 28.75 -2.76 1.65
N VAL A 27 27.84 -3.72 1.75
CA VAL A 27 27.02 -4.15 0.62
C VAL A 27 26.23 -2.91 0.18
N SER A 28 26.51 -2.42 -1.03
CA SER A 28 25.80 -1.26 -1.56
C SER A 28 24.32 -1.59 -1.62
N SER A 29 23.45 -0.61 -1.34
CA SER A 29 22.01 -0.80 -1.50
C SER A 29 21.65 -1.29 -2.91
N PHE A 30 22.45 -0.93 -3.93
CA PHE A 30 22.34 -1.42 -5.30
C PHE A 30 22.54 -2.93 -5.40
N ASP A 31 23.58 -3.46 -4.76
CA ASP A 31 23.91 -4.90 -4.80
C ASP A 31 22.80 -5.73 -4.15
N ILE A 32 22.22 -5.24 -3.04
CA ILE A 32 21.09 -5.91 -2.38
C ILE A 32 19.88 -6.02 -3.31
N TYR A 33 19.56 -4.97 -4.08
CA TYR A 33 18.46 -5.03 -5.05
C TYR A 33 18.80 -5.93 -6.21
N LYS A 34 20.00 -5.85 -6.76
CA LYS A 34 20.44 -6.69 -7.87
C LYS A 34 20.38 -8.16 -7.50
N ASP A 35 20.95 -8.55 -6.37
CA ASP A 35 20.95 -9.94 -5.90
C ASP A 35 19.54 -10.46 -5.69
N ALA A 36 18.64 -9.63 -5.15
CA ALA A 36 17.25 -10.01 -4.96
C ALA A 36 16.49 -10.17 -6.29
N ILE A 37 16.78 -9.32 -7.28
CA ILE A 37 16.20 -9.41 -8.63
C ILE A 37 16.72 -10.67 -9.35
N ASP A 38 18.02 -10.92 -9.29
CA ASP A 38 18.63 -12.11 -9.89
C ASP A 38 18.13 -13.38 -9.20
N ALA A 39 17.90 -13.35 -7.88
CA ALA A 39 17.23 -14.45 -7.17
C ALA A 39 15.81 -14.69 -7.67
N ILE A 40 14.99 -13.65 -7.90
CA ILE A 40 13.64 -13.82 -8.48
C ILE A 40 13.72 -14.45 -9.87
N ARG A 41 14.65 -13.99 -10.72
CA ARG A 41 14.84 -14.53 -12.06
C ARG A 41 15.23 -16.01 -12.03
N ASN A 42 16.13 -16.38 -11.14
CA ASN A 42 16.61 -17.75 -11.02
C ASN A 42 15.52 -18.66 -10.41
N ALA A 43 14.75 -18.15 -9.44
CA ALA A 43 13.64 -18.88 -8.83
C ALA A 43 12.51 -19.18 -9.82
N ARG A 44 12.38 -18.42 -10.92
CA ARG A 44 11.44 -18.72 -12.02
C ARG A 44 11.60 -20.15 -12.57
N LEU A 45 12.78 -20.75 -12.41
CA LEU A 45 13.12 -22.08 -12.92
C LEU A 45 12.96 -23.20 -11.87
N THR A 46 12.49 -22.90 -10.65
CA THR A 46 12.51 -23.82 -9.51
C THR A 46 11.15 -23.94 -8.79
N ASP A 47 11.16 -24.56 -7.60
CA ASP A 47 10.01 -24.91 -6.76
C ASP A 47 9.19 -23.68 -6.31
N GLN A 48 7.87 -23.87 -6.18
CA GLN A 48 6.91 -22.84 -5.80
C GLN A 48 7.19 -22.26 -4.40
N GLU A 49 7.77 -23.05 -3.50
CA GLU A 49 8.15 -22.61 -2.17
C GLU A 49 9.34 -21.63 -2.22
N GLU A 50 10.32 -21.88 -3.08
CA GLU A 50 11.48 -21.00 -3.28
C GLU A 50 11.06 -19.65 -3.88
N ILE A 51 10.18 -19.65 -4.90
CA ILE A 51 9.57 -18.43 -5.44
C ILE A 51 8.90 -17.64 -4.32
N ASN A 52 8.15 -18.32 -3.46
CA ASN A 52 7.41 -17.70 -2.37
C ASN A 52 8.32 -17.06 -1.31
N GLN A 53 9.44 -17.69 -0.97
CA GLN A 53 10.43 -17.13 -0.05
C GLN A 53 11.16 -15.95 -0.68
N THR A 54 11.51 -16.06 -1.95
CA THR A 54 12.22 -15.02 -2.71
C THR A 54 11.37 -13.75 -2.84
N LEU A 55 10.10 -13.89 -3.19
CA LEU A 55 9.15 -12.78 -3.24
C LEU A 55 8.94 -12.12 -1.87
N GLU A 56 8.94 -12.89 -0.78
CA GLU A 56 8.78 -12.33 0.56
C GLU A 56 10.01 -11.49 0.98
N ARG A 57 11.21 -11.97 0.66
CA ARG A 57 12.46 -11.21 0.85
C ARG A 57 12.42 -9.92 0.03
N PHE A 58 12.10 -10.01 -1.26
CA PHE A 58 12.05 -8.84 -2.14
C PHE A 58 10.97 -7.83 -1.74
N LYS A 59 9.80 -8.29 -1.32
CA LYS A 59 8.71 -7.43 -0.80
C LYS A 59 9.21 -6.51 0.31
N SER A 60 10.04 -6.96 1.24
CA SER A 60 10.58 -6.10 2.30
C SER A 60 11.43 -4.95 1.73
N LEU A 61 12.24 -5.23 0.71
CA LEU A 61 13.10 -4.26 0.03
C LEU A 61 12.29 -3.21 -0.73
N THR A 62 11.10 -3.57 -1.23
CA THR A 62 10.24 -2.65 -2.00
C THR A 62 9.65 -1.52 -1.18
N THR A 63 9.72 -1.59 0.15
CA THR A 63 9.23 -0.52 1.04
C THR A 63 10.18 0.68 1.13
N ARG A 64 11.42 0.55 0.65
CA ARG A 64 12.41 1.64 0.69
C ARG A 64 12.22 2.57 -0.50
N THR A 65 12.56 3.84 -0.32
CA THR A 65 12.23 4.97 -1.21
C THR A 65 12.71 4.82 -2.65
N ASN A 66 13.76 4.01 -2.89
CA ASN A 66 14.41 3.88 -4.20
C ASN A 66 14.10 2.58 -4.93
N ALA A 67 13.32 1.65 -4.35
CA ALA A 67 13.08 0.33 -4.94
C ALA A 67 12.56 0.41 -6.39
N TRP A 68 11.75 1.42 -6.68
CA TRP A 68 11.26 1.72 -8.01
C TRP A 68 12.38 1.99 -9.04
N LEU A 69 13.39 2.78 -8.68
CA LEU A 69 14.47 3.16 -9.60
C LEU A 69 15.27 1.95 -10.08
N TYR A 70 15.42 0.94 -9.21
CA TYR A 70 16.08 -0.31 -9.56
C TYR A 70 15.20 -1.17 -10.46
N LEU A 71 13.89 -1.21 -10.23
CA LEU A 71 12.94 -1.95 -11.07
C LEU A 71 12.87 -1.42 -12.51
N ARG A 72 12.96 -0.10 -12.69
CA ARG A 72 12.90 0.53 -14.03
C ARG A 72 14.04 0.10 -14.96
N GLN A 73 15.14 -0.42 -14.43
CA GLN A 73 16.25 -0.94 -15.23
C GLN A 73 15.99 -2.35 -15.79
N TYR A 74 14.91 -3.00 -15.36
CA TYR A 74 14.61 -4.41 -15.61
C TYR A 74 13.14 -4.60 -15.98
N ASP A 75 12.77 -4.24 -17.22
CA ASP A 75 11.39 -4.36 -17.71
C ASP A 75 10.86 -5.81 -17.64
N ASP A 76 11.73 -6.81 -17.80
CA ASP A 76 11.41 -8.23 -17.67
C ASP A 76 10.91 -8.61 -16.27
N LEU A 77 11.30 -7.86 -15.23
CA LEU A 77 10.84 -8.09 -13.86
C LEU A 77 9.39 -7.65 -13.67
N ILE A 78 8.94 -6.61 -14.36
CA ILE A 78 7.53 -6.20 -14.33
C ILE A 78 6.66 -7.30 -14.96
N ASP A 79 7.06 -7.82 -16.12
CA ASP A 79 6.37 -8.93 -16.78
C ASP A 79 6.34 -10.19 -15.90
N LEU A 80 7.46 -10.48 -15.23
CA LEU A 80 7.53 -11.60 -14.30
C LEU A 80 6.60 -11.42 -13.08
N LEU A 81 6.56 -10.22 -12.49
CA LEU A 81 5.65 -9.90 -11.39
C LEU A 81 4.17 -9.93 -11.84
N ILE A 82 3.89 -9.52 -13.08
CA ILE A 82 2.56 -9.65 -13.70
C ILE A 82 2.15 -11.12 -13.79
N SER A 83 3.07 -12.01 -14.21
CA SER A 83 2.78 -13.45 -14.24
C SER A 83 2.41 -14.01 -12.86
N TYR A 84 3.03 -13.49 -11.80
CA TYR A 84 2.72 -13.88 -10.42
C TYR A 84 1.39 -13.31 -9.90
N LEU A 85 0.84 -12.23 -10.48
CA LEU A 85 -0.51 -11.76 -10.15
C LEU A 85 -1.60 -12.76 -10.58
N ASN A 86 -1.32 -13.59 -11.59
CA ASN A 86 -2.24 -14.60 -12.09
C ASN A 86 -2.11 -15.96 -11.36
N ASN A 87 -1.17 -16.11 -10.42
CA ASN A 87 -0.97 -17.34 -9.65
C ASN A 87 -1.42 -17.15 -8.19
N ASP A 88 -2.42 -17.92 -7.74
CA ASP A 88 -3.05 -17.76 -6.42
C ASP A 88 -2.07 -17.82 -5.25
N SER A 89 -1.01 -18.63 -5.36
CA SER A 89 -0.03 -18.78 -4.27
C SER A 89 0.92 -17.58 -4.12
N THR A 90 1.18 -16.83 -5.20
CA THR A 90 2.12 -15.70 -5.21
C THR A 90 1.44 -14.34 -5.36
N LYS A 91 0.17 -14.32 -5.79
CA LYS A 91 -0.66 -13.12 -6.04
C LYS A 91 -0.61 -12.11 -4.89
N SER A 92 -0.79 -12.55 -3.65
CA SER A 92 -0.77 -11.67 -2.47
C SER A 92 0.56 -10.91 -2.30
N LYS A 93 1.68 -11.57 -2.62
CA LYS A 93 3.02 -10.99 -2.52
C LYS A 93 3.29 -10.06 -3.69
N ALA A 94 2.95 -10.46 -4.91
CA ALA A 94 3.05 -9.62 -6.10
C ALA A 94 2.23 -8.33 -5.95
N LEU A 95 0.98 -8.41 -5.47
CA LEU A 95 0.16 -7.23 -5.17
C LEU A 95 0.81 -6.30 -4.14
N SER A 96 1.46 -6.87 -3.12
CA SER A 96 2.16 -6.07 -2.10
C SER A 96 3.38 -5.36 -2.67
N ILE A 97 4.14 -6.03 -3.54
CA ILE A 97 5.28 -5.46 -4.26
C ILE A 97 4.82 -4.30 -5.13
N PHE A 98 3.81 -4.51 -6.00
CA PHE A 98 3.24 -3.44 -6.83
C PHE A 98 2.73 -2.26 -6.00
N ALA A 99 2.03 -2.52 -4.89
CA ALA A 99 1.51 -1.47 -4.01
C ALA A 99 2.62 -0.65 -3.35
N ASN A 100 3.77 -1.27 -3.03
CA ASN A 100 4.90 -0.59 -2.42
C ASN A 100 5.66 0.28 -3.44
N ILE A 101 5.83 -0.19 -4.67
CA ILE A 101 6.58 0.53 -5.72
C ILE A 101 5.75 1.63 -6.38
N ALA A 102 4.41 1.56 -6.30
CA ALA A 102 3.48 2.59 -6.76
C ALA A 102 3.50 3.84 -5.84
N CYS A 103 4.68 4.42 -5.60
CA CYS A 103 4.89 5.52 -4.65
C CYS A 103 4.95 6.91 -5.31
N ASP A 104 5.30 7.01 -6.59
CA ASP A 104 5.48 8.27 -7.31
C ASP A 104 4.80 8.27 -8.68
N GLN A 105 4.72 9.45 -9.31
CA GLN A 105 4.03 9.61 -10.59
C GLN A 105 4.70 8.81 -11.72
N ALA A 106 6.03 8.64 -11.71
CA ALA A 106 6.72 7.89 -12.75
C ALA A 106 6.39 6.40 -12.68
N SER A 107 6.34 5.83 -11.48
CA SER A 107 5.94 4.43 -11.28
C SER A 107 4.47 4.20 -11.59
N HIS A 108 3.60 5.17 -11.32
CA HIS A 108 2.20 5.10 -11.71
C HIS A 108 2.01 5.07 -13.23
N MET A 109 2.75 5.89 -13.98
CA MET A 109 2.70 5.90 -15.46
C MET A 109 3.17 4.57 -16.05
N GLN A 110 4.27 3.99 -15.56
CA GLN A 110 4.73 2.70 -16.08
C GLN A 110 3.76 1.56 -15.73
N ILE A 111 3.15 1.58 -14.54
CA ILE A 111 2.09 0.60 -14.21
C ILE A 111 0.89 0.77 -15.15
N LEU A 112 0.51 2.00 -15.50
CA LEU A 112 -0.59 2.28 -16.43
C LEU A 112 -0.36 1.69 -17.82
N ASP A 113 0.89 1.66 -18.28
CA ASP A 113 1.30 1.11 -19.58
C ASP A 113 1.29 -0.42 -19.64
N THR A 114 1.02 -1.09 -18.51
CA THR A 114 0.92 -2.56 -18.39
C THR A 114 -0.52 -3.04 -18.21
N GLU A 115 -0.71 -4.37 -18.17
CA GLU A 115 -1.99 -5.01 -17.84
C GLU A 115 -2.28 -5.14 -16.33
N VAL A 116 -1.42 -4.58 -15.46
CA VAL A 116 -1.57 -4.70 -13.99
C VAL A 116 -2.94 -4.20 -13.52
N ILE A 117 -3.41 -3.05 -14.03
CA ILE A 117 -4.70 -2.49 -13.62
C ILE A 117 -5.84 -3.45 -13.97
N ASP A 118 -5.81 -4.01 -15.18
CA ASP A 118 -6.86 -4.89 -15.68
C ASP A 118 -6.88 -6.22 -14.91
N ILE A 119 -5.71 -6.80 -14.63
CA ILE A 119 -5.58 -7.99 -13.77
C ILE A 119 -6.08 -7.69 -12.36
N VAL A 120 -5.67 -6.57 -11.76
CA VAL A 120 -6.05 -6.21 -10.39
C VAL A 120 -7.55 -6.01 -10.31
N CYS A 121 -8.18 -5.30 -11.25
CA CYS A 121 -9.63 -5.09 -11.26
C CYS A 121 -10.41 -6.40 -11.35
N ARG A 122 -9.96 -7.34 -12.21
CA ARG A 122 -10.57 -8.70 -12.30
C ARG A 122 -10.49 -9.48 -10.99
N ASN A 123 -9.40 -9.33 -10.23
CA ASN A 123 -9.21 -10.03 -8.95
C ASN A 123 -10.09 -9.50 -7.80
N ILE A 124 -10.65 -8.28 -7.89
CA ILE A 124 -11.48 -7.69 -6.81
C ILE A 124 -12.91 -8.26 -6.81
N ILE A 125 -13.35 -8.88 -7.92
CA ILE A 125 -14.73 -9.34 -8.08
C ILE A 125 -15.11 -10.40 -7.02
N ASN A 126 -14.14 -11.14 -6.48
CA ASN A 126 -14.37 -12.15 -5.45
C ASN A 126 -14.19 -11.61 -4.03
N VAL A 127 -15.26 -11.03 -3.47
CA VAL A 127 -15.30 -10.43 -2.10
C VAL A 127 -14.93 -11.43 -0.98
N LYS A 128 -14.86 -12.73 -1.27
CA LYS A 128 -14.46 -13.77 -0.30
C LYS A 128 -12.99 -13.69 0.09
N GLU A 129 -12.13 -13.13 -0.76
CA GLU A 129 -10.70 -12.97 -0.49
C GLU A 129 -10.41 -11.56 0.04
N ILE A 130 -10.76 -11.31 1.30
CA ILE A 130 -10.65 -9.97 1.94
C ILE A 130 -9.22 -9.43 1.86
N ASP A 131 -8.21 -10.28 2.07
CA ASP A 131 -6.80 -9.86 2.04
C ASP A 131 -6.35 -9.43 0.63
N ILE A 132 -6.73 -10.20 -0.39
CA ILE A 132 -6.44 -9.86 -1.80
C ILE A 132 -7.17 -8.58 -2.18
N THR A 133 -8.47 -8.49 -1.86
CA THR A 133 -9.29 -7.31 -2.10
C THR A 133 -8.69 -6.05 -1.48
N ASN A 134 -8.27 -6.12 -0.21
CA ASN A 134 -7.60 -5.02 0.49
C ASN A 134 -6.31 -4.59 -0.22
N ARG A 135 -5.49 -5.54 -0.66
CA ARG A 135 -4.23 -5.26 -1.38
C ARG A 135 -4.48 -4.65 -2.75
N CYS A 136 -5.46 -5.14 -3.49
CA CYS A 136 -5.89 -4.57 -4.76
C CYS A 136 -6.31 -3.11 -4.59
N PHE A 137 -7.16 -2.79 -3.61
CA PHE A 137 -7.56 -1.39 -3.36
C PHE A 137 -6.43 -0.50 -2.84
N ARG A 138 -5.45 -1.06 -2.14
CA ARG A 138 -4.25 -0.32 -1.76
C ARG A 138 -3.43 0.07 -2.98
N LEU A 139 -3.21 -0.86 -3.92
CA LEU A 139 -2.52 -0.59 -5.19
C LEU A 139 -3.31 0.39 -6.06
N LEU A 140 -4.58 0.09 -6.35
CA LEU A 140 -5.45 0.98 -7.15
C LEU A 140 -5.55 2.37 -6.51
N GLY A 141 -5.71 2.43 -5.19
CA GLY A 141 -5.72 3.68 -4.44
C GLY A 141 -4.39 4.42 -4.45
N ASN A 142 -3.27 3.81 -4.83
CA ASN A 142 -2.02 4.52 -5.04
C ASN A 142 -1.96 5.13 -6.44
N ILE A 143 -2.25 4.34 -7.49
CA ILE A 143 -2.14 4.76 -8.90
C ILE A 143 -3.31 5.62 -9.41
N CYS A 144 -4.46 5.61 -8.74
CA CYS A 144 -5.65 6.41 -9.08
C CYS A 144 -5.43 7.94 -8.97
N THR A 145 -4.22 8.40 -8.67
CA THR A 145 -3.81 9.80 -8.81
C THR A 145 -3.62 10.24 -10.27
N ILE A 146 -3.64 9.31 -11.22
CA ILE A 146 -3.63 9.58 -12.66
C ILE A 146 -5.05 9.36 -13.23
N ALA A 147 -5.51 10.30 -14.07
CA ALA A 147 -6.84 10.27 -14.66
C ALA A 147 -7.07 9.03 -15.54
N ASP A 148 -6.09 8.62 -16.34
CA ASP A 148 -6.20 7.45 -17.22
C ASP A 148 -6.30 6.14 -16.43
N ALA A 149 -5.55 6.01 -15.33
CA ALA A 149 -5.68 4.87 -14.41
C ALA A 149 -7.07 4.84 -13.77
N ALA A 150 -7.57 6.00 -13.32
CA ALA A 150 -8.92 6.13 -12.78
C ALA A 150 -9.98 5.76 -13.83
N LYS A 151 -9.78 6.13 -15.10
CA LYS A 151 -10.69 5.78 -16.19
C LYS A 151 -10.72 4.27 -16.44
N LYS A 152 -9.55 3.62 -16.55
CA LYS A 152 -9.47 2.15 -16.66
C LYS A 152 -10.22 1.44 -15.51
N MET A 153 -10.11 1.93 -14.29
CA MET A 153 -10.83 1.38 -13.14
C MET A 153 -12.36 1.53 -13.27
N ILE A 154 -12.84 2.67 -13.77
CA ILE A 154 -14.27 2.91 -13.99
C ILE A 154 -14.80 2.03 -15.14
N ASP A 155 -14.03 1.89 -16.21
CA ASP A 155 -14.36 1.04 -17.36
C ASP A 155 -14.41 -0.45 -16.95
N ALA A 156 -13.61 -0.85 -15.95
CA ALA A 156 -13.64 -2.17 -15.33
C ALA A 156 -14.71 -2.33 -14.23
N ASP A 157 -15.65 -1.38 -14.11
CA ASP A 157 -16.76 -1.39 -13.13
C ASP A 157 -16.33 -1.53 -11.65
N VAL A 158 -15.13 -1.07 -11.30
CA VAL A 158 -14.63 -1.12 -9.91
C VAL A 158 -15.55 -0.38 -8.94
N ALA A 159 -16.24 0.67 -9.39
CA ALA A 159 -17.20 1.43 -8.59
C ALA A 159 -18.34 0.56 -8.03
N PHE A 160 -18.85 -0.38 -8.84
CA PHE A 160 -19.87 -1.34 -8.40
C PHE A 160 -19.33 -2.26 -7.31
N VAL A 161 -18.11 -2.79 -7.51
CA VAL A 161 -17.46 -3.69 -6.55
C VAL A 161 -17.17 -2.98 -5.23
N MET A 162 -16.66 -1.75 -5.29
CA MET A 162 -16.52 -0.89 -4.11
C MET A 162 -17.86 -0.73 -3.38
N GLY A 163 -18.95 -0.50 -4.12
CA GLY A 163 -20.31 -0.37 -3.59
C GLY A 163 -20.77 -1.58 -2.79
N ASN A 164 -20.43 -2.79 -3.27
CA ASN A 164 -20.74 -4.03 -2.57
C ASN A 164 -19.88 -4.20 -1.31
N ILE A 165 -18.58 -3.95 -1.40
CA ILE A 165 -17.66 -4.07 -0.26
C ILE A 165 -18.04 -3.12 0.86
N LEU A 166 -18.35 -1.86 0.55
CA LEU A 166 -18.76 -0.90 1.57
C LEU A 166 -20.11 -1.26 2.23
N ARG A 167 -20.93 -2.11 1.59
CA ARG A 167 -22.21 -2.58 2.14
C ARG A 167 -22.06 -3.84 2.99
N SER A 168 -21.19 -4.78 2.58
CA SER A 168 -21.15 -6.14 3.15
C SER A 168 -19.87 -6.49 3.90
N CYS A 169 -18.77 -5.76 3.67
CA CYS A 169 -17.50 -6.08 4.31
C CYS A 169 -17.44 -5.49 5.72
N GLU A 170 -17.07 -6.31 6.71
CA GLU A 170 -16.88 -5.86 8.09
C GLU A 170 -15.40 -5.60 8.43
N ASN A 171 -14.48 -6.04 7.57
CA ASN A 171 -13.05 -5.90 7.81
C ASN A 171 -12.60 -4.42 7.72
N PRO A 172 -12.09 -3.82 8.81
CA PRO A 172 -11.77 -2.39 8.82
C PRO A 172 -10.66 -2.00 7.85
N ALA A 173 -9.66 -2.87 7.62
CA ALA A 173 -8.56 -2.58 6.71
C ALA A 173 -9.04 -2.56 5.25
N CYS A 174 -9.85 -3.54 4.87
CA CYS A 174 -10.47 -3.60 3.53
C CYS A 174 -11.39 -2.39 3.29
N LEU A 175 -12.24 -2.05 4.26
CA LEU A 175 -13.08 -0.85 4.19
C LEU A 175 -12.25 0.43 4.07
N HIS A 176 -11.19 0.59 4.87
CA HIS A 176 -10.33 1.76 4.82
C HIS A 176 -9.64 1.92 3.46
N SER A 177 -9.07 0.85 2.91
CA SER A 177 -8.45 0.87 1.57
C SER A 177 -9.47 1.18 0.48
N THR A 178 -10.68 0.63 0.58
CA THR A 178 -11.79 0.89 -0.34
C THR A 178 -12.23 2.36 -0.29
N ILE A 179 -12.43 2.92 0.91
CA ILE A 179 -12.79 4.33 1.13
C ILE A 179 -11.69 5.27 0.62
N ARG A 180 -10.42 4.93 0.87
CA ARG A 180 -9.28 5.72 0.37
C ARG A 180 -9.27 5.77 -1.16
N CYS A 181 -9.49 4.62 -1.80
CA CYS A 181 -9.52 4.52 -3.25
C CYS A 181 -10.73 5.27 -3.84
N SER A 182 -11.93 5.10 -3.27
CA SER A 182 -13.15 5.79 -3.70
C SER A 182 -13.08 7.31 -3.55
N ARG A 183 -12.41 7.81 -2.50
CA ARG A 183 -12.16 9.24 -2.32
C ARG A 183 -11.29 9.81 -3.44
N LYS A 184 -10.27 9.09 -3.90
CA LYS A 184 -9.42 9.52 -5.01
C LYS A 184 -10.17 9.46 -6.34
N LEU A 185 -10.92 8.40 -6.62
CA LEU A 185 -11.78 8.33 -7.81
C LEU A 185 -12.77 9.49 -7.88
N SER A 186 -13.37 9.87 -6.75
CA SER A 186 -14.34 10.97 -6.67
C SER A 186 -13.74 12.37 -6.92
N GLN A 187 -12.40 12.49 -7.01
CA GLN A 187 -11.74 13.73 -7.42
C GLN A 187 -11.99 14.03 -8.90
N TYR A 188 -12.20 13.00 -9.72
CA TYR A 188 -12.56 13.14 -11.13
C TYR A 188 -14.07 13.20 -11.31
N THR A 189 -14.54 14.04 -12.24
CA THR A 189 -15.98 14.20 -12.52
C THR A 189 -16.63 12.88 -12.94
N PHE A 190 -16.05 12.18 -13.91
CA PHE A 190 -16.56 10.87 -14.39
C PHE A 190 -16.57 9.81 -13.27
N GLY A 191 -15.55 9.82 -12.40
CA GLY A 191 -15.47 8.91 -11.26
C GLY A 191 -16.56 9.21 -10.25
N ARG A 192 -16.79 10.49 -9.95
CA ARG A 192 -17.86 10.93 -9.03
C ARG A 192 -19.25 10.55 -9.54
N GLU A 193 -19.53 10.79 -10.81
CA GLU A 193 -20.82 10.44 -11.44
C GLU A 193 -21.08 8.94 -11.35
N LYS A 194 -20.14 8.12 -11.81
CA LYS A 194 -20.27 6.65 -11.73
C LYS A 194 -20.46 6.17 -10.30
N MET A 195 -19.73 6.74 -9.34
CA MET A 195 -19.83 6.39 -7.93
C MET A 195 -21.19 6.78 -7.33
N LEU A 196 -21.78 7.92 -7.72
CA LEU A 196 -23.13 8.30 -7.31
C LEU A 196 -24.19 7.35 -7.89
N ASP A 197 -24.00 6.86 -9.10
CA ASP A 197 -24.92 5.91 -9.75
C ASP A 197 -24.86 4.51 -9.13
N THR A 198 -23.66 4.03 -8.80
CA THR A 198 -23.44 2.66 -8.28
C THR A 198 -23.54 2.55 -6.77
N MET A 199 -23.29 3.63 -6.05
CA MET A 199 -23.41 3.64 -4.62
C MET A 199 -24.66 4.39 -4.20
N CYS A 200 -25.45 3.75 -3.33
CA CYS A 200 -26.22 4.49 -2.32
C CYS A 200 -25.25 5.17 -1.34
N LEU A 201 -24.32 6.00 -1.83
CA LEU A 201 -23.20 6.62 -1.10
C LEU A 201 -23.72 7.34 0.13
N LEU A 202 -24.86 8.02 -0.01
CA LEU A 202 -25.59 8.63 1.10
C LEU A 202 -26.02 7.61 2.18
N SER A 203 -26.52 6.44 1.81
CA SER A 203 -26.91 5.38 2.74
C SER A 203 -25.69 4.77 3.44
N ILE A 204 -24.64 4.46 2.68
CA ILE A 204 -23.39 3.87 3.19
C ILE A 204 -22.67 4.87 4.11
N CYS A 205 -22.54 6.12 3.69
CA CYS A 205 -21.94 7.17 4.52
C CYS A 205 -22.75 7.39 5.81
N LYS A 206 -24.09 7.34 5.76
CA LYS A 206 -24.94 7.40 6.97
C LYS A 206 -24.66 6.22 7.90
N GLN A 207 -24.57 5.00 7.40
CA GLN A 207 -24.27 3.80 8.19
C GLN A 207 -22.87 3.86 8.83
N LEU A 208 -21.85 4.23 8.06
CA LEU A 208 -20.48 4.38 8.57
C LEU A 208 -20.37 5.49 9.62
N PHE A 209 -21.07 6.61 9.42
CA PHE A 209 -21.09 7.71 10.38
C PHE A 209 -21.82 7.34 11.68
N ALA A 210 -22.94 6.63 11.58
CA ALA A 210 -23.65 6.09 12.73
C ALA A 210 -22.75 5.14 13.54
N LYS A 211 -22.10 4.17 12.86
CA LYS A 211 -21.14 3.25 13.50
C LYS A 211 -19.97 3.98 14.17
N LYS A 212 -19.47 5.06 13.57
CA LYS A 212 -18.43 5.92 14.19
C LYS A 212 -18.93 6.60 15.47
N ILE A 213 -20.17 7.07 15.49
CA ILE A 213 -20.78 7.66 16.70
C ILE A 213 -20.93 6.61 17.78
N ASP A 214 -21.40 5.41 17.43
CA ASP A 214 -21.62 4.33 18.40
C ASP A 214 -20.30 3.87 19.03
N LEU A 215 -19.24 3.67 18.23
CA LEU A 215 -17.90 3.38 18.72
C LEU A 215 -17.36 4.46 19.66
N ARG A 216 -17.64 5.75 19.39
CA ARG A 216 -17.27 6.85 20.30
C ARG A 216 -18.04 6.79 21.62
N LYS A 217 -19.34 6.46 21.58
CA LYS A 217 -20.15 6.30 22.80
C LYS A 217 -19.67 5.12 23.64
N GLU A 218 -19.29 4.01 23.01
CA GLU A 218 -18.69 2.85 23.70
C GLU A 218 -17.35 3.21 24.34
N ALA A 219 -16.45 3.88 23.61
CA ALA A 219 -15.18 4.36 24.13
C ALA A 219 -15.31 5.43 25.22
N MET A 220 -16.47 6.08 25.36
CA MET A 220 -16.77 7.00 26.47
C MET A 220 -17.34 6.27 27.70
N LYS A 221 -17.89 5.05 27.53
CA LYS A 221 -18.34 4.20 28.63
C LYS A 221 -17.16 3.47 29.29
N GLU A 222 -16.16 3.09 28.50
CA GLU A 222 -14.84 2.72 28.98
C GLU A 222 -14.12 4.02 29.39
N GLY A 223 -14.26 4.42 30.65
CA GLY A 223 -13.66 5.66 31.15
C GLY A 223 -12.16 5.77 30.87
N PRO A 224 -11.56 6.97 31.02
CA PRO A 224 -10.14 7.17 30.73
C PRO A 224 -9.29 6.14 31.48
N ILE A 225 -8.47 5.40 30.75
CA ILE A 225 -7.42 4.56 31.34
C ILE A 225 -6.61 5.50 32.24
N PRO A 226 -6.59 5.30 33.58
CA PRO A 226 -5.82 6.16 34.44
C PRO A 226 -4.36 6.09 33.97
N PRO A 227 -3.65 7.23 33.92
CA PRO A 227 -2.24 7.21 33.54
C PRO A 227 -1.52 6.21 34.45
N LYS A 228 -0.80 5.26 33.86
CA LYS A 228 0.13 4.42 34.60
C LYS A 228 1.14 5.35 35.26
N LEU A 229 0.92 5.70 36.52
CA LEU A 229 1.91 6.28 37.41
C LEU A 229 3.07 5.30 37.49
N GLY A 230 4.11 5.56 36.71
CA GLY A 230 5.38 4.90 36.90
C GLY A 230 5.97 5.33 38.24
N GLN A 231 6.13 4.38 39.15
CA GLN A 231 7.14 4.35 40.22
C GLN A 231 7.36 2.87 40.53
N LEU A 232 8.24 2.19 39.79
CA LEU A 232 9.66 2.06 40.16
C LEU A 232 9.82 1.69 41.64
N THR A 233 9.78 0.38 41.88
CA THR A 233 10.47 -0.26 42.97
C THR A 233 11.94 0.17 43.01
N GLY A 234 12.40 0.65 44.18
CA GLY A 234 13.68 0.22 44.74
C GLY A 234 14.91 1.12 44.60
N LYS A 235 15.30 1.68 45.76
CA LYS A 235 16.67 1.81 46.32
C LYS A 235 17.70 2.78 45.68
N GLN A 236 18.10 3.78 46.47
CA GLN A 236 19.49 4.05 46.90
C GLN A 236 19.42 4.68 48.31
N GLU A 237 19.80 3.95 49.37
CA GLU A 237 21.04 4.12 50.16
C GLU A 237 21.24 5.48 50.85
N LYS A 238 21.05 5.48 52.18
CA LYS A 238 22.12 5.74 53.17
C LYS A 238 21.75 5.09 54.50
#